data_AF-A0A0N1HYS2-F1
#
_entry.id   AF-A0A0N1HYS2-F1
#
_cell.length_a   1.000
_cell.length_b   1.000
_cell.length_c   1.000
_cell.angle_alpha   90.00
_cell.angle_beta   90.00
_cell.angle_gamma   90.00
#
_symmetry.space_group_name_H-M   'P 1'
#
loop_
_entity.id
_entity.type
_entity.pdbx_description
1 polymer ?
#
loop_
_entity_poly.entity_id
_entity_poly.type
_entity_poly.pdbx_seq_one_letter_code
_entity_poly.pdbx_strand_id
1 'polypeptide(L)'
;MSRHPLHQMLDIAFKLLPELVEYQGYLSPSRKSASPPAKWATKETQSRIQHLQKVEEQQSARERLRRLRAIASELDHWEADFRVQQQQRYGGLHHRQEAEWAGLYEYSFGFTSLPAATAYTMYAAIRIRLAEAIYTSLCICNKGDSLLGIINSRPPLSRNGSAPNVNVLAATQSTSDAMMFLMTAEIAPPPLASSSSSSFSSPQTEKMDALLQGLRWARQSLQSLEFFHTGSLKDCGWVATLFAFDSAWSFVNNRRELDGHVDLSRERIWCQDTARRFEALQIPLFGWR
;
A
#
# COMPACT_ATOMS: atom_id res chain seq x y z
N MET A 1 1.94 30.29 14.93
CA MET A 1 0.84 29.36 15.24
C MET A 1 1.08 28.07 14.49
N SER A 2 1.30 26.94 15.18
CA SER A 2 1.45 25.63 14.52
C SER A 2 0.11 25.20 13.93
N ARG A 3 0.06 24.82 12.64
CA ARG A 3 -1.16 24.31 12.01
C ARG A 3 -1.64 23.05 12.73
N HIS A 4 -2.96 22.88 12.85
CA HIS A 4 -3.57 21.69 13.44
C HIS A 4 -3.08 20.42 12.72
N PRO A 5 -2.65 19.35 13.42
CA PRO A 5 -2.07 18.15 12.79
C PRO A 5 -2.97 17.51 11.74
N LEU A 6 -4.28 17.48 11.98
CA LEU A 6 -5.26 16.98 11.01
C LEU A 6 -5.24 17.77 9.69
N HIS A 7 -5.07 19.10 9.73
CA HIS A 7 -5.02 19.90 8.51
C HIS A 7 -3.77 19.58 7.70
N GLN A 8 -2.62 19.43 8.37
CA GLN A 8 -1.38 19.03 7.69
C GLN A 8 -1.54 17.64 7.05
N MET A 9 -2.20 16.71 7.74
CA MET A 9 -2.48 15.38 7.20
C MET A 9 -3.42 15.43 5.99
N LEU A 10 -4.48 16.22 6.05
CA LEU A 10 -5.40 16.40 4.93
C LEU A 10 -4.73 17.08 3.73
N ASP A 11 -3.84 18.06 3.97
CA ASP A 11 -3.05 18.69 2.90
C ASP A 11 -2.22 17.64 2.14
N ILE A 12 -1.59 16.69 2.84
CA ILE A 12 -0.85 15.58 2.21
C ILE A 12 -1.81 14.59 1.54
N ALA A 13 -2.94 14.27 2.18
CA ALA A 13 -3.96 13.38 1.62
C ALA A 13 -4.50 13.90 0.27
N PHE A 14 -4.70 15.20 0.15
CA PHE A 14 -5.19 15.82 -1.08
C PHE A 14 -4.19 15.69 -2.24
N LYS A 15 -2.88 15.62 -1.97
CA LYS A 15 -1.87 15.32 -3.00
C LYS A 15 -2.00 13.88 -3.52
N LEU A 16 -2.51 12.95 -2.72
CA LEU A 16 -2.70 11.57 -3.11
C LEU A 16 -3.97 11.36 -3.96
N LEU A 17 -5.00 12.21 -3.81
CA LEU A 17 -6.27 12.03 -4.50
C LEU A 17 -6.17 11.91 -6.04
N PRO A 18 -5.43 12.77 -6.76
CA PRO A 18 -5.29 12.63 -8.21
C PRO A 18 -4.74 11.25 -8.61
N GLU A 19 -3.77 10.74 -7.85
CA GLU A 19 -3.17 9.44 -8.10
C GLU A 19 -4.15 8.28 -7.83
N LEU A 20 -5.09 8.44 -6.90
CA LEU A 20 -6.14 7.45 -6.63
C LEU A 20 -7.29 7.52 -7.64
N VAL A 21 -7.59 8.69 -8.19
CA VAL A 21 -8.61 8.85 -9.25
C VAL A 21 -8.09 8.25 -10.56
N GLU A 22 -6.84 8.53 -10.93
CA GLU A 22 -6.21 7.92 -12.11
C GLU A 22 -6.20 6.39 -11.99
N TYR A 23 -5.95 5.85 -10.79
CA TYR A 23 -6.02 4.41 -10.51
C TYR A 23 -7.36 3.78 -10.88
N GLN A 24 -8.48 4.39 -10.47
CA GLN A 24 -9.81 3.86 -10.79
C GLN A 24 -10.08 3.87 -12.30
N GLY A 25 -9.53 4.85 -13.01
CA GLY A 25 -9.57 4.91 -14.47
C GLY A 25 -8.91 3.71 -15.15
N TYR A 26 -7.77 3.24 -14.63
CA TYR A 26 -7.07 2.06 -15.19
C TYR A 26 -7.79 0.74 -14.90
N LEU A 27 -8.53 0.65 -13.79
CA LEU A 27 -9.31 -0.55 -13.46
C LEU A 27 -10.61 -0.68 -14.26
N SER A 28 -11.10 0.43 -14.86
CA SER A 28 -12.31 0.41 -15.67
C SER A 28 -11.95 0.33 -17.17
N PRO A 29 -12.10 -0.84 -17.83
CA PRO A 29 -11.72 -1.02 -19.23
C PRO A 29 -12.63 -0.27 -20.21
N SER A 30 -13.57 0.55 -19.73
CA SER A 30 -14.72 1.03 -20.49
C SER A 30 -14.47 2.30 -21.32
N ARG A 31 -13.28 2.92 -21.26
CA ARG A 31 -12.90 3.89 -22.30
C ARG A 31 -12.32 3.14 -23.48
N LYS A 32 -13.21 2.52 -24.27
CA LYS A 32 -12.94 2.24 -25.68
C LYS A 32 -12.69 3.59 -26.35
N SER A 33 -11.44 4.07 -26.27
CA SER A 33 -10.92 5.06 -27.20
C SER A 33 -11.33 4.55 -28.58
N ALA A 34 -12.14 5.36 -29.28
CA ALA A 34 -12.66 5.03 -30.59
C ALA A 34 -11.49 4.59 -31.45
N SER A 35 -11.38 3.28 -31.69
CA SER A 35 -10.29 2.73 -32.45
C SER A 35 -10.34 3.38 -33.82
N PRO A 36 -9.22 3.89 -34.36
CA PRO A 36 -9.20 4.43 -35.70
C PRO A 36 -9.76 3.38 -36.66
N PRO A 37 -10.60 3.76 -37.64
CA PRO A 37 -11.21 2.81 -38.56
C PRO A 37 -10.13 1.94 -39.21
N ALA A 38 -10.18 0.63 -38.93
CA ALA A 38 -9.14 -0.37 -39.20
C ALA A 38 -8.84 -0.63 -40.69
N LYS A 39 -9.37 0.17 -41.62
CA LYS A 39 -9.35 -0.14 -43.04
C LYS A 39 -8.04 0.21 -43.76
N TRP A 40 -7.09 0.91 -43.12
CA TRP A 40 -5.88 1.40 -43.82
C TRP A 40 -4.54 1.24 -43.09
N ALA A 41 -4.51 0.76 -41.84
CA ALA A 41 -3.26 0.56 -41.13
C ALA A 41 -2.63 -0.80 -41.51
N THR A 42 -1.39 -0.79 -41.99
CA THR A 42 -0.61 -2.03 -42.15
C THR A 42 -0.40 -2.68 -40.77
N LYS A 43 -0.23 -4.01 -40.74
CA LYS A 43 0.08 -4.74 -39.49
C LYS A 43 1.30 -4.16 -38.77
N GLU A 44 2.26 -3.63 -39.51
CA GLU A 44 3.44 -2.95 -38.98
C GLU A 44 3.08 -1.64 -38.27
N THR A 45 2.27 -0.79 -38.89
CA THR A 45 1.79 0.46 -38.27
C THR A 45 0.98 0.18 -37.01
N GLN A 46 0.11 -0.84 -37.03
CA GLN A 46 -0.65 -1.28 -35.86
C GLN A 46 0.28 -1.70 -34.70
N SER A 47 1.30 -2.50 -35.01
CA SER A 47 2.27 -2.99 -34.02
C SER A 47 3.10 -1.84 -33.43
N ARG A 48 3.48 -0.87 -34.27
CA ARG A 48 4.23 0.32 -33.84
C ARG A 48 3.38 1.21 -32.93
N ILE A 49 2.11 1.43 -33.25
CA ILE A 49 1.17 2.20 -32.40
C ILE A 49 1.02 1.52 -31.04
N GLN A 50 0.78 0.20 -31.02
CA GLN A 50 0.67 -0.55 -29.76
C GLN A 50 1.95 -0.48 -28.91
N HIS A 51 3.12 -0.56 -29.55
CA HIS A 51 4.39 -0.40 -28.86
C HIS A 51 4.54 1.00 -28.25
N LEU A 52 4.23 2.06 -29.01
CA LEU A 52 4.32 3.44 -28.52
C LEU A 52 3.36 3.69 -27.34
N GLN A 53 2.11 3.23 -27.44
CA GLN A 53 1.14 3.31 -26.35
C GLN A 53 1.67 2.62 -25.09
N LYS A 54 2.26 1.43 -25.25
CA LYS A 54 2.83 0.69 -24.12
C LYS A 54 4.01 1.42 -23.47
N VAL A 55 4.90 2.02 -24.26
CA VAL A 55 6.03 2.81 -23.75
C VAL A 55 5.53 4.03 -22.97
N GLU A 56 4.52 4.72 -23.49
CA GLU A 56 3.89 5.87 -22.83
C GLU A 56 3.24 5.46 -21.50
N GLU A 57 2.48 4.35 -21.47
CA GLU A 57 1.90 3.79 -20.25
C GLU A 57 2.96 3.47 -19.20
N GLN A 58 4.10 2.87 -19.60
CA GLN A 58 5.19 2.59 -18.69
C GLN A 58 5.86 3.85 -18.15
N GLN A 59 6.08 4.86 -19.00
CA GLN A 59 6.66 6.14 -18.57
C GLN A 59 5.73 6.86 -17.58
N SER A 60 4.43 6.89 -17.87
CA SER A 60 3.40 7.43 -16.98
C SER A 60 3.40 6.70 -15.63
N ALA A 61 3.42 5.37 -15.63
CA ALA A 61 3.46 4.57 -14.40
C ALA A 61 4.72 4.81 -13.56
N ARG A 62 5.89 4.99 -14.20
CA ARG A 62 7.15 5.30 -13.52
C ARG A 62 7.11 6.69 -12.88
N GLU A 63 6.59 7.68 -13.58
CA GLU A 63 6.44 9.03 -13.04
C GLU A 63 5.48 9.05 -11.86
N ARG A 64 4.33 8.38 -12.00
CA ARG A 64 3.38 8.18 -10.91
C ARG A 64 4.02 7.51 -9.69
N LEU A 65 4.81 6.45 -9.89
CA LEU A 65 5.54 5.79 -8.80
C LEU A 65 6.51 6.75 -8.08
N ARG A 66 7.19 7.65 -8.81
CA ARG A 66 8.05 8.68 -8.18
C ARG A 66 7.23 9.63 -7.31
N ARG A 67 6.09 10.12 -7.81
CA ARG A 67 5.19 11.02 -7.05
C ARG A 67 4.65 10.33 -5.80
N LEU A 68 4.21 9.08 -5.92
CA LEU A 68 3.74 8.29 -4.77
C LEU A 68 4.84 8.10 -3.72
N ARG A 69 6.09 7.82 -4.13
CA ARG A 69 7.23 7.74 -3.20
C ARG A 69 7.54 9.07 -2.52
N ALA A 70 7.41 10.20 -3.23
CA ALA A 70 7.54 11.52 -2.63
C ALA A 70 6.46 11.77 -1.56
N ILE A 71 5.21 11.41 -1.83
CA ILE A 71 4.11 11.48 -0.85
C ILE A 71 4.41 10.57 0.35
N ALA A 72 4.92 9.36 0.12
CA ALA A 72 5.29 8.44 1.19
C ALA A 72 6.34 9.05 2.14
N SER A 73 7.37 9.68 1.56
CA SER A 73 8.38 10.42 2.30
C SER A 73 7.77 11.58 3.08
N GLU A 74 6.90 12.40 2.48
CA GLU A 74 6.22 13.50 3.20
C GLU A 74 5.41 12.98 4.40
N LEU A 75 4.72 11.85 4.24
CA LEU A 75 3.96 11.19 5.30
C LEU A 75 4.87 10.68 6.43
N ASP A 76 6.04 10.15 6.11
CA ASP A 76 7.02 9.69 7.10
C ASP A 76 7.56 10.87 7.94
N HIS A 77 7.87 12.00 7.29
CA HIS A 77 8.29 13.22 7.98
C HIS A 77 7.18 13.79 8.87
N TRP A 78 5.95 13.86 8.35
CA TRP A 78 4.80 14.31 9.14
C TRP A 78 4.59 13.44 10.38
N GLU A 79 4.69 12.12 10.25
CA GLU A 79 4.50 11.20 11.38
C GLU A 79 5.58 11.39 12.44
N ALA A 80 6.84 11.55 12.03
CA ALA A 80 7.95 11.81 12.93
C ALA A 80 7.74 13.13 13.71
N ASP A 81 7.42 14.21 13.00
CA ASP A 81 7.14 15.52 13.62
C ASP A 81 5.93 15.45 14.55
N PHE A 82 4.88 14.76 14.13
CA PHE A 82 3.68 14.58 14.91
C PHE A 82 3.95 13.79 16.20
N ARG A 83 4.73 12.70 16.13
CA ARG A 83 5.16 11.93 17.32
C ARG A 83 5.96 12.81 18.28
N VAL A 84 6.92 13.61 17.80
CA VAL A 84 7.70 14.52 18.65
C VAL A 84 6.79 15.54 19.34
N GLN A 85 5.84 16.14 18.60
CA GLN A 85 4.89 17.10 19.17
C GLN A 85 3.98 16.47 20.25
N GLN A 86 3.47 15.26 20.02
CA GLN A 86 2.64 14.56 21.01
C GLN A 86 3.47 14.10 22.22
N GLN A 87 4.70 13.64 22.01
CA GLN A 87 5.62 13.25 23.08
C GLN A 87 5.88 14.43 24.03
N GLN A 88 6.15 15.61 23.49
CA GLN A 88 6.41 16.81 24.29
C GLN A 88 5.18 17.30 25.08
N ARG A 89 3.96 17.11 24.55
CA ARG A 89 2.73 17.62 25.18
C ARG A 89 2.06 16.63 26.12
N TYR A 90 2.09 15.35 25.78
CA TYR A 90 1.27 14.33 26.44
C TYR A 90 2.05 13.06 26.81
N GLY A 91 3.38 13.05 26.66
CA GLY A 91 4.23 11.90 27.00
C GLY A 91 4.18 10.74 26.00
N GLY A 92 3.46 10.90 24.88
CA GLY A 92 3.34 9.90 23.83
C GLY A 92 2.21 10.21 22.84
N LEU A 93 2.27 9.58 21.66
CA LEU A 93 1.20 9.65 20.67
C LEU A 93 0.00 8.75 21.05
N HIS A 94 0.31 7.53 21.45
CA HIS A 94 -0.64 6.56 21.96
C HIS A 94 0.07 5.67 22.98
N HIS A 95 -0.69 5.06 23.88
CA HIS A 95 -0.25 3.98 24.74
C HIS A 95 -0.99 2.70 24.36
N ARG A 96 -0.47 1.55 24.78
CA ARG A 96 -1.16 0.27 24.63
C ARG A 96 -2.15 0.13 25.78
N GLN A 97 -3.38 -0.25 25.46
CA GLN A 97 -4.40 -0.65 26.42
C GLN A 97 -4.94 -2.02 26.01
N GLU A 98 -5.50 -2.77 26.96
CA GLU A 98 -6.11 -4.07 26.64
C GLU A 98 -7.25 -3.87 25.63
N ALA A 99 -7.32 -4.74 24.62
CA ALA A 99 -8.33 -4.67 23.59
C ALA A 99 -9.70 -5.07 24.16
N GLU A 100 -10.70 -4.19 24.07
CA GLU A 100 -12.07 -4.54 24.43
C GLU A 100 -12.71 -5.43 23.35
N TRP A 101 -12.29 -5.27 22.10
CA TRP A 101 -12.81 -6.05 21.00
C TRP A 101 -11.94 -7.28 20.77
N ALA A 102 -12.29 -8.35 21.48
CA ALA A 102 -11.66 -9.65 21.32
C ALA A 102 -11.54 -10.09 19.84
N GLY A 103 -10.42 -10.73 19.50
CA GLY A 103 -10.30 -11.56 18.30
C GLY A 103 -9.06 -11.29 17.44
N LEU A 104 -8.64 -10.02 17.29
CA LEU A 104 -7.53 -9.69 16.39
C LEU A 104 -6.22 -9.43 17.11
N TYR A 105 -6.21 -8.51 18.08
CA TYR A 105 -5.04 -8.16 18.87
C TYR A 105 -5.36 -8.20 20.36
N GLU A 106 -4.34 -8.43 21.18
CA GLU A 106 -4.44 -8.39 22.64
C GLU A 106 -4.56 -6.95 23.18
N TYR A 107 -4.19 -5.96 22.36
CA TYR A 107 -4.17 -4.56 22.73
C TYR A 107 -4.77 -3.68 21.64
N SER A 108 -5.30 -2.53 22.06
CA SER A 108 -5.67 -1.41 21.21
C SER A 108 -4.85 -0.16 21.54
N PHE A 109 -4.97 0.87 20.70
CA PHE A 109 -4.31 2.15 20.94
C PHE A 109 -5.17 3.07 21.78
N GLY A 110 -4.70 3.39 22.99
CA GLY A 110 -5.22 4.48 23.80
C GLY A 110 -4.57 5.79 23.36
N PHE A 111 -5.37 6.76 22.91
CA PHE A 111 -4.88 8.08 22.52
C PHE A 111 -5.11 9.12 23.62
N THR A 112 -4.22 10.12 23.69
CA THR A 112 -4.28 11.19 24.69
C THR A 112 -5.34 12.24 24.38
N SER A 113 -5.78 12.33 23.12
CA SER A 113 -6.83 13.24 22.69
C SER A 113 -7.52 12.75 21.42
N LEU A 114 -8.80 13.13 21.25
CA LEU A 114 -9.57 12.83 20.03
C LEU A 114 -8.90 13.38 18.76
N PRO A 115 -8.41 14.63 18.70
CA PRO A 115 -7.70 15.11 17.52
C PRO A 115 -6.46 14.29 17.16
N ALA A 116 -5.73 13.78 18.16
CA ALA A 116 -4.56 12.95 17.91
C ALA A 116 -4.95 11.58 17.33
N ALA A 117 -5.99 10.95 17.90
CA ALA A 117 -6.57 9.71 17.38
C ALA A 117 -7.05 9.88 15.94
N THR A 118 -7.85 10.92 15.67
CA THR A 118 -8.38 11.23 14.33
C THR A 118 -7.25 11.42 13.33
N ALA A 119 -6.22 12.22 13.68
CA ALA A 119 -5.09 12.48 12.78
C ALA A 119 -4.28 11.21 12.49
N TYR A 120 -3.97 10.41 13.52
CA TYR A 120 -3.21 9.16 13.33
C TYR A 120 -3.98 8.10 12.55
N THR A 121 -5.27 7.97 12.82
CA THR A 121 -6.14 7.00 12.14
C THR A 121 -6.31 7.37 10.67
N MET A 122 -6.49 8.66 10.37
CA MET A 122 -6.50 9.17 9.00
C MET A 122 -5.16 8.92 8.29
N TYR A 123 -4.04 9.18 8.97
CA TYR A 123 -2.71 8.88 8.47
C TYR A 123 -2.54 7.39 8.11
N ALA A 124 -2.93 6.48 8.99
CA ALA A 124 -2.88 5.04 8.73
C ALA A 124 -3.72 4.68 7.49
N ALA A 125 -4.94 5.22 7.38
CA ALA A 125 -5.80 5.01 6.21
C ALA A 125 -5.15 5.46 4.89
N ILE A 126 -4.55 6.65 4.89
CA ILE A 126 -3.83 7.20 3.73
C ILE A 126 -2.64 6.32 3.36
N ARG A 127 -1.89 5.83 4.36
CA ARG A 127 -0.75 4.92 4.14
C ARG A 127 -1.18 3.59 3.51
N ILE A 128 -2.33 3.06 3.89
CA ILE A 128 -2.92 1.87 3.24
C ILE A 128 -3.18 2.17 1.75
N ARG A 129 -3.91 3.25 1.44
CA ARG A 129 -4.25 3.62 0.05
C ARG A 129 -3.01 3.94 -0.79
N LEU A 130 -2.01 4.56 -0.19
CA LEU A 130 -0.72 4.83 -0.82
C LEU A 130 0.02 3.54 -1.18
N ALA A 131 0.08 2.58 -0.25
CA ALA A 131 0.69 1.27 -0.50
C ALA A 131 0.00 0.53 -1.66
N GLU A 132 -1.32 0.57 -1.74
CA GLU A 132 -2.10 0.03 -2.86
C GLU A 132 -1.73 0.68 -4.21
N ALA A 133 -1.63 2.01 -4.22
CA ALA A 133 -1.28 2.77 -5.41
C ALA A 133 0.16 2.46 -5.86
N ILE A 134 1.11 2.36 -4.93
CA ILE A 134 2.51 1.98 -5.20
C ILE A 134 2.57 0.58 -5.79
N TYR A 135 1.93 -0.41 -5.15
CA TYR A 135 1.88 -1.79 -5.61
C TYR A 135 1.36 -1.88 -7.05
N THR A 136 0.26 -1.20 -7.34
CA THR A 136 -0.33 -1.20 -8.68
C THR A 136 0.62 -0.59 -9.71
N SER A 137 1.24 0.54 -9.36
CA SER A 137 2.17 1.24 -10.26
C SER A 137 3.38 0.37 -10.59
N LEU A 138 3.89 -0.39 -9.61
CA LEU A 138 4.93 -1.41 -9.79
C LEU A 138 4.46 -2.56 -10.69
N CYS A 139 3.20 -2.99 -10.57
CA CYS A 139 2.63 -4.02 -11.45
C CYS A 139 2.57 -3.58 -12.91
N ILE A 140 2.24 -2.31 -13.18
CA ILE A 140 2.21 -1.75 -14.53
C ILE A 140 3.63 -1.64 -15.09
N CYS A 141 4.59 -1.15 -14.30
CA CYS A 141 5.98 -0.99 -14.73
C CYS A 141 6.58 -2.32 -15.22
N ASN A 142 6.39 -3.41 -14.48
CA ASN A 142 7.04 -4.69 -14.76
C ASN A 142 6.47 -5.42 -15.99
N LYS A 143 5.22 -5.16 -16.40
CA LYS A 143 4.62 -5.80 -17.58
C LYS A 143 5.37 -5.49 -18.88
N GLY A 144 6.11 -4.38 -18.94
CA GLY A 144 6.88 -4.06 -20.15
C GLY A 144 8.29 -4.59 -20.21
N ASP A 145 8.95 -4.79 -19.06
CA ASP A 145 10.33 -5.28 -19.03
C ASP A 145 10.42 -6.74 -19.52
N SER A 146 9.41 -7.58 -19.25
CA SER A 146 9.34 -8.96 -19.79
C SER A 146 9.26 -9.01 -21.32
N LEU A 147 8.76 -7.96 -21.99
CA LEU A 147 8.66 -7.94 -23.46
C LEU A 147 9.90 -7.35 -24.13
N LEU A 148 10.59 -6.40 -23.49
CA LEU A 148 11.87 -5.88 -23.99
C LEU A 148 13.00 -6.91 -23.91
N GLY A 149 12.99 -7.79 -22.88
CA GLY A 149 13.92 -8.90 -22.78
C GLY A 149 13.81 -9.89 -23.96
N ILE A 150 12.62 -10.13 -24.47
CA ILE A 150 12.38 -11.06 -25.60
C ILE A 150 12.86 -10.45 -26.92
N ILE A 151 12.65 -9.14 -27.14
CA ILE A 151 13.01 -8.48 -28.41
C ILE A 151 14.54 -8.33 -28.56
N ASN A 152 15.25 -8.11 -27.45
CA ASN A 152 16.72 -8.05 -27.46
C ASN A 152 17.39 -9.43 -27.42
N SER A 153 16.62 -10.49 -27.18
CA SER A 153 17.06 -11.88 -27.35
C SER A 153 16.97 -12.31 -28.82
N ARG A 154 17.59 -11.53 -29.72
CA ARG A 154 17.78 -11.99 -31.10
C ARG A 154 18.78 -13.15 -31.02
N PRO A 155 18.45 -14.36 -31.53
CA PRO A 155 19.37 -15.47 -31.45
C PRO A 155 20.67 -15.06 -32.15
N PRO A 156 21.84 -15.22 -31.51
CA PRO A 156 23.10 -15.06 -32.23
C PRO A 156 23.04 -16.02 -33.40
N LEU A 157 23.25 -15.50 -34.61
CA LEU A 157 23.39 -16.32 -35.81
C LEU A 157 24.47 -17.38 -35.51
N SER A 158 24.02 -18.62 -35.33
CA SER A 158 24.87 -19.75 -35.01
C SER A 158 25.87 -19.95 -36.13
N ARG A 159 27.14 -19.62 -35.85
CA ARG A 159 28.29 -20.11 -36.58
C ARG A 159 28.81 -21.30 -35.78
N ASN A 160 28.74 -22.47 -36.40
CA ASN A 160 29.18 -23.78 -35.92
C ASN A 160 30.37 -23.75 -34.94
N GLY A 161 30.28 -24.53 -33.85
CA GLY A 161 31.46 -24.99 -33.12
C GLY A 161 31.26 -25.27 -31.64
N SER A 162 31.01 -26.55 -31.33
CA SER A 162 31.48 -27.33 -30.16
C SER A 162 31.21 -26.85 -28.72
N ALA A 163 30.61 -27.78 -27.95
CA ALA A 163 30.32 -27.73 -26.51
C ALA A 163 31.58 -27.61 -25.62
N PRO A 164 31.42 -27.20 -24.34
CA PRO A 164 31.33 -28.24 -23.29
C PRO A 164 30.40 -27.95 -22.10
N ASN A 165 30.18 -29.05 -21.37
CA ASN A 165 29.47 -29.26 -20.09
C ASN A 165 29.97 -28.37 -18.93
N VAL A 166 29.04 -27.78 -18.15
CA VAL A 166 29.28 -27.43 -16.73
C VAL A 166 27.97 -27.55 -15.93
N ASN A 167 28.01 -28.37 -14.87
CA ASN A 167 27.00 -28.51 -13.82
C ASN A 167 26.91 -27.23 -12.97
N VAL A 168 25.70 -26.78 -12.66
CA VAL A 168 25.45 -25.74 -11.64
C VAL A 168 24.46 -26.27 -10.61
N LEU A 169 24.96 -26.47 -9.39
CA LEU A 169 24.20 -26.72 -8.17
C LEU A 169 23.43 -25.46 -7.77
N ALA A 170 22.12 -25.61 -7.55
CA ALA A 170 21.26 -24.57 -7.01
C ALA A 170 21.39 -24.52 -5.48
N ALA A 171 21.77 -23.37 -4.95
CA ALA A 171 21.66 -23.03 -3.53
C ALA A 171 20.40 -22.19 -3.32
N THR A 172 19.40 -22.76 -2.66
CA THR A 172 18.22 -22.02 -2.16
C THR A 172 18.57 -21.41 -0.81
N GLN A 173 18.78 -20.09 -0.75
CA GLN A 173 18.88 -19.36 0.52
C GLN A 173 17.51 -18.83 0.96
N SER A 174 17.23 -19.09 2.23
CA SER A 174 15.98 -18.87 2.96
C SER A 174 15.69 -17.39 3.21
N THR A 175 14.49 -16.94 2.83
CA THR A 175 13.92 -15.61 3.11
C THR A 175 13.17 -15.53 4.45
N SER A 176 13.43 -16.45 5.38
CA SER A 176 12.66 -16.59 6.63
C SER A 176 12.95 -15.52 7.70
N ASP A 177 14.13 -14.89 7.71
CA ASP A 177 14.55 -14.07 8.86
C ASP A 177 13.92 -12.66 8.89
N ALA A 178 13.46 -12.14 7.74
CA ALA A 178 12.75 -10.86 7.69
C ALA A 178 11.28 -10.96 8.15
N MET A 179 10.66 -12.15 8.06
CA MET A 179 9.23 -12.33 8.36
C MET A 179 8.93 -12.45 9.86
N MET A 180 9.86 -12.96 10.66
CA MET A 180 9.68 -13.05 12.12
C MET A 180 9.83 -11.69 12.81
N PHE A 181 10.55 -10.74 12.21
CA PHE A 181 10.73 -9.40 12.78
C PHE A 181 9.45 -8.54 12.72
N LEU A 182 8.52 -8.83 11.80
CA LEU A 182 7.26 -8.08 11.67
C LEU A 182 6.14 -8.57 12.61
N MET A 183 6.31 -9.73 13.25
CA MET A 183 5.27 -10.34 14.09
C MET A 183 5.43 -10.02 15.60
N THR A 184 6.63 -9.68 16.06
CA THR A 184 6.95 -9.45 17.48
C THR A 184 7.74 -8.17 17.79
N ALA A 185 8.06 -7.34 16.80
CA ALA A 185 8.78 -6.10 17.07
C ALA A 185 7.93 -5.12 17.91
N GLU A 186 8.34 -4.98 19.17
CA GLU A 186 8.27 -3.77 19.95
C GLU A 186 8.35 -2.54 19.02
N ILE A 187 7.38 -1.63 19.14
CA ILE A 187 7.18 -0.49 18.22
C ILE A 187 8.26 0.57 18.53
N ALA A 188 9.53 0.22 18.32
CA ALA A 188 10.55 1.19 18.02
C ALA A 188 10.44 1.48 16.51
N PRO A 189 10.39 2.75 16.08
CA PRO A 189 10.53 3.05 14.66
C PRO A 189 11.84 2.41 14.17
N PRO A 190 11.84 1.72 13.01
CA PRO A 190 13.09 1.22 12.47
C PRO A 190 14.08 2.37 12.33
N PRO A 191 15.39 2.16 12.59
CA PRO A 191 16.38 3.18 12.36
C PRO A 191 16.25 3.66 10.91
N LEU A 192 16.18 4.98 10.71
CA LEU A 192 16.23 5.61 9.39
C LEU A 192 17.39 4.95 8.63
N ALA A 193 17.07 4.16 7.61
CA ALA A 193 18.03 3.30 6.95
C ALA A 193 19.19 4.16 6.44
N SER A 194 20.37 3.93 7.00
CA SER A 194 21.61 4.52 6.53
C SER A 194 21.85 4.05 5.10
N SER A 195 21.90 5.00 4.18
CA SER A 195 22.17 4.85 2.76
C SER A 195 23.55 4.27 2.50
N SER A 196 23.67 2.94 2.39
CA SER A 196 24.87 2.32 1.81
C SER A 196 24.55 0.98 1.14
N SER A 197 25.01 0.87 -0.11
CA SER A 197 24.81 -0.21 -1.09
C SER A 197 23.43 -0.26 -1.78
N SER A 198 23.37 0.28 -3.00
CA SER A 198 22.25 0.10 -3.93
C SER A 198 22.25 -1.34 -4.45
N SER A 199 21.93 -2.30 -3.61
CA SER A 199 21.51 -3.61 -4.09
C SER A 199 20.23 -3.38 -4.91
N PHE A 200 20.26 -3.71 -6.20
CA PHE A 200 19.08 -3.63 -7.04
C PHE A 200 18.03 -4.58 -6.46
N SER A 201 17.05 -4.05 -5.74
CA SER A 201 15.90 -4.81 -5.27
C SER A 201 15.20 -5.40 -6.47
N SER A 202 14.92 -6.70 -6.42
CA SER A 202 14.13 -7.32 -7.48
C SER A 202 12.76 -6.62 -7.55
N PRO A 203 12.19 -6.42 -8.75
CA PRO A 203 10.88 -5.79 -8.86
C PRO A 203 9.76 -6.54 -8.11
N GLN A 204 9.96 -7.83 -7.82
CA GLN A 204 9.04 -8.62 -7.00
C GLN A 204 9.18 -8.29 -5.51
N THR A 205 10.40 -8.04 -5.05
CA THR A 205 10.69 -7.61 -3.67
C THR A 205 10.01 -6.27 -3.38
N GLU A 206 10.11 -5.29 -4.28
CA GLU A 206 9.46 -3.98 -4.08
C GLU A 206 7.93 -4.07 -4.01
N LYS A 207 7.34 -4.96 -4.82
CA LYS A 207 5.88 -5.22 -4.78
C LYS A 207 5.47 -5.82 -3.44
N MET A 208 6.21 -6.83 -2.99
CA MET A 208 5.92 -7.47 -1.71
C MET A 208 6.09 -6.49 -0.56
N ASP A 209 7.13 -5.66 -0.58
CA ASP A 209 7.35 -4.63 0.42
C ASP A 209 6.18 -3.63 0.49
N ALA A 210 5.69 -3.16 -0.66
CA ALA A 210 4.49 -2.32 -0.70
C ALA A 210 3.25 -3.02 -0.08
N LEU A 211 3.04 -4.32 -0.35
CA LEU A 211 1.94 -5.07 0.25
C LEU A 211 2.09 -5.23 1.77
N LEU A 212 3.29 -5.55 2.25
CA LEU A 212 3.57 -5.70 3.67
C LEU A 212 3.44 -4.37 4.43
N GLN A 213 3.86 -3.26 3.82
CA GLN A 213 3.62 -1.92 4.36
C GLN A 213 2.12 -1.64 4.46
N GLY A 214 1.36 -1.89 3.39
CA GLY A 214 -0.10 -1.71 3.42
C GLY A 214 -0.78 -2.55 4.50
N LEU A 215 -0.35 -3.81 4.66
CA LEU A 215 -0.86 -4.68 5.72
C LEU A 215 -0.52 -4.13 7.10
N ARG A 216 0.73 -3.71 7.34
CA ARG A 216 1.14 -3.10 8.62
C ARG A 216 0.23 -1.91 8.98
N TRP A 217 -0.03 -1.02 8.03
CA TRP A 217 -0.89 0.13 8.26
C TRP A 217 -2.36 -0.25 8.44
N ALA A 218 -2.84 -1.31 7.75
CA ALA A 218 -4.17 -1.87 7.99
C ALA A 218 -4.30 -2.37 9.43
N ARG A 219 -3.33 -3.12 9.95
CA ARG A 219 -3.34 -3.60 11.34
C ARG A 219 -3.38 -2.44 12.35
N GLN A 220 -2.56 -1.42 12.14
CA GLN A 220 -2.54 -0.23 13.01
C GLN A 220 -3.84 0.58 12.94
N SER A 221 -4.44 0.68 11.75
CA SER A 221 -5.77 1.26 11.56
C SER A 221 -6.80 0.53 12.41
N LEU A 222 -6.85 -0.81 12.32
CA LEU A 222 -7.78 -1.65 13.07
C LEU A 222 -7.58 -1.50 14.60
N GLN A 223 -6.33 -1.46 15.07
CA GLN A 223 -6.00 -1.19 16.50
C GLN A 223 -6.43 0.20 16.99
N SER A 224 -6.58 1.16 16.08
CA SER A 224 -7.03 2.51 16.42
C SER A 224 -8.55 2.63 16.53
N LEU A 225 -9.32 1.67 15.98
CA LEU A 225 -10.77 1.78 15.89
C LEU A 225 -11.44 1.75 17.27
N GLU A 226 -10.96 0.91 18.19
CA GLU A 226 -11.57 0.78 19.52
C GLU A 226 -11.63 2.13 20.25
N PHE A 227 -10.61 2.98 20.12
CA PHE A 227 -10.59 4.30 20.76
C PHE A 227 -11.84 5.14 20.44
N PHE A 228 -12.40 5.00 19.24
CA PHE A 228 -13.59 5.75 18.84
C PHE A 228 -14.91 5.13 19.33
N HIS A 229 -14.86 3.93 19.90
CA HIS A 229 -16.03 3.14 20.28
C HIS A 229 -16.12 2.80 21.77
N THR A 230 -15.04 2.91 22.55
CA THR A 230 -15.07 2.67 24.01
C THR A 230 -15.61 3.86 24.83
N GLY A 231 -16.03 4.96 24.19
CA GLY A 231 -16.56 6.17 24.86
C GLY A 231 -17.93 6.63 24.37
N SER A 232 -18.51 7.67 24.99
CA SER A 232 -19.72 8.32 24.49
C SER A 232 -19.45 8.76 23.04
N LEU A 233 -20.21 8.23 22.08
CA LEU A 233 -20.09 8.51 20.64
C LEU A 233 -19.92 10.03 20.43
N LYS A 234 -18.69 10.48 20.17
CA LYS A 234 -18.43 11.87 19.78
C LYS A 234 -18.50 11.92 18.27
N ASP A 235 -19.43 12.71 17.74
CA ASP A 235 -19.79 12.82 16.32
C ASP A 235 -18.61 13.03 15.35
N CYS A 236 -17.47 13.55 15.83
CA CYS A 236 -16.28 13.82 15.04
C CYS A 236 -15.38 12.58 14.79
N GLY A 237 -15.62 11.46 15.48
CA GLY A 237 -14.83 10.22 15.32
C GLY A 237 -15.21 9.38 14.10
N TRP A 238 -16.44 9.53 13.58
CA TRP A 238 -17.00 8.57 12.62
C TRP A 238 -16.29 8.57 11.28
N VAL A 239 -16.01 9.75 10.71
CA VAL A 239 -15.39 9.84 9.37
C VAL A 239 -14.00 9.21 9.37
N ALA A 240 -13.19 9.51 10.39
CA ALA A 240 -11.84 8.93 10.50
C ALA A 240 -11.90 7.41 10.71
N THR A 241 -12.81 6.95 11.58
CA THR A 241 -13.02 5.53 11.87
C THR A 241 -13.48 4.78 10.62
N LEU A 242 -14.49 5.29 9.91
CA LEU A 242 -15.07 4.64 8.74
C LEU A 242 -14.11 4.60 7.57
N PHE A 243 -13.42 5.71 7.27
CA PHE A 243 -12.46 5.73 6.18
C PHE A 243 -11.27 4.78 6.44
N ALA A 244 -10.79 4.74 7.69
CA ALA A 244 -9.68 3.89 8.07
C ALA A 244 -10.06 2.41 8.12
N PHE A 245 -11.26 2.10 8.61
CA PHE A 245 -11.81 0.75 8.56
C PHE A 245 -12.05 0.30 7.12
N ASP A 246 -12.72 1.10 6.28
CA ASP A 246 -12.96 0.76 4.86
C ASP A 246 -11.64 0.53 4.11
N SER A 247 -10.64 1.37 4.34
CA SER A 247 -9.31 1.20 3.73
C SER A 247 -8.66 -0.10 4.17
N ALA A 248 -8.69 -0.42 5.47
CA ALA A 248 -8.14 -1.67 6.00
C ALA A 248 -8.92 -2.91 5.52
N TRP A 249 -10.25 -2.84 5.54
CA TRP A 249 -11.16 -3.88 5.06
C TRP A 249 -10.90 -4.20 3.58
N SER A 250 -10.91 -3.17 2.73
CA SER A 250 -10.62 -3.30 1.30
C SER A 250 -9.25 -3.94 1.10
N PHE A 251 -8.23 -3.50 1.83
CA PHE A 251 -6.88 -4.04 1.70
C PHE A 251 -6.81 -5.52 2.08
N VAL A 252 -7.34 -5.90 3.24
CA VAL A 252 -7.29 -7.28 3.76
C VAL A 252 -8.07 -8.27 2.88
N ASN A 253 -9.20 -7.83 2.30
CA ASN A 253 -10.05 -8.70 1.49
C ASN A 253 -9.66 -8.76 0.02
N ASN A 254 -9.12 -7.67 -0.56
CA ASN A 254 -8.85 -7.62 -1.99
C ASN A 254 -7.43 -8.04 -2.38
N ARG A 255 -6.49 -8.16 -1.41
CA ARG A 255 -5.08 -8.47 -1.69
C ARG A 255 -4.79 -9.97 -1.59
N ARG A 256 -5.22 -10.71 -2.60
CA ARG A 256 -4.91 -12.15 -2.74
C ARG A 256 -3.42 -12.42 -2.92
N GLU A 257 -2.64 -11.42 -3.33
CA GLU A 257 -1.20 -11.56 -3.52
C GLU A 257 -0.44 -11.70 -2.20
N LEU A 258 -1.10 -11.49 -1.06
CA LEU A 258 -0.60 -11.82 0.27
C LEU A 258 -0.89 -13.29 0.66
N ASP A 259 -1.83 -13.97 -0.03
CA ASP A 259 -2.15 -15.37 0.24
C ASP A 259 -0.91 -16.24 -0.04
N GLY A 260 -0.44 -16.95 0.98
CA GLY A 260 0.79 -17.75 0.94
C GLY A 260 2.02 -17.06 1.54
N HIS A 261 1.95 -15.75 1.82
CA HIS A 261 2.99 -15.03 2.56
C HIS A 261 2.56 -14.71 3.99
N VAL A 262 1.29 -14.36 4.20
CA VAL A 262 0.74 -14.04 5.52
C VAL A 262 -0.65 -14.66 5.64
N ASP A 263 -0.93 -15.33 6.75
CA ASP A 263 -2.30 -15.75 7.08
C ASP A 263 -3.11 -14.53 7.55
N LEU A 264 -4.13 -14.18 6.75
CA LEU A 264 -5.04 -13.05 7.01
C LEU A 264 -6.42 -13.52 7.51
N SER A 265 -6.57 -14.80 7.87
CA SER A 265 -7.87 -15.36 8.26
C SER A 265 -8.44 -14.66 9.49
N ARG A 266 -7.58 -14.35 10.48
CA ARG A 266 -7.99 -13.62 11.69
C ARG A 266 -8.41 -12.19 11.39
N GLU A 267 -7.63 -11.46 10.60
CA GLU A 267 -7.96 -10.11 10.14
C GLU A 267 -9.31 -10.10 9.44
N ARG A 268 -9.54 -11.02 8.49
CA ARG A 268 -10.80 -11.12 7.73
C ARG A 268 -12.01 -11.38 8.64
N ILE A 269 -11.90 -12.33 9.57
CA ILE A 269 -12.98 -12.64 10.53
C ILE A 269 -13.27 -11.42 11.42
N TRP A 270 -12.24 -10.81 12.00
CA TRP A 270 -12.42 -9.64 12.86
C TRP A 270 -13.08 -8.49 12.12
N CYS A 271 -12.61 -8.23 10.90
CA CYS A 271 -13.16 -7.25 9.99
C CYS A 271 -14.66 -7.55 9.69
N GLN A 272 -15.04 -8.82 9.50
CA GLN A 272 -16.44 -9.26 9.36
C GLN A 272 -17.28 -8.95 10.58
N ASP A 273 -16.78 -9.27 11.75
CA ASP A 273 -17.49 -9.04 13.01
C ASP A 273 -17.63 -7.55 13.32
N THR A 274 -16.56 -6.77 13.14
CA THR A 274 -16.57 -5.31 13.37
C THR A 274 -17.61 -4.60 12.52
N ALA A 275 -17.79 -5.00 11.27
CA ALA A 275 -18.79 -4.38 10.45
C ALA A 275 -20.22 -4.84 10.72
N ARG A 276 -20.43 -6.08 11.13
CA ARG A 276 -21.74 -6.50 11.68
C ARG A 276 -22.10 -5.63 12.88
N ARG A 277 -21.12 -5.27 13.73
CA ARG A 277 -21.32 -4.31 14.83
C ARG A 277 -21.67 -2.92 14.29
N PHE A 278 -20.98 -2.42 13.28
CA PHE A 278 -21.31 -1.14 12.66
C PHE A 278 -22.72 -1.12 12.05
N GLU A 279 -23.12 -2.20 11.39
CA GLU A 279 -24.48 -2.35 10.87
C GLU A 279 -25.52 -2.35 12.00
N ALA A 280 -25.26 -3.06 13.10
CA ALA A 280 -26.12 -3.06 14.28
C ALA A 280 -26.25 -1.67 14.93
N LEU A 281 -25.20 -0.85 14.84
CA LEU A 281 -25.17 0.55 15.29
C LEU A 281 -25.73 1.53 14.25
N GLN A 282 -26.25 1.05 13.11
CA GLN A 282 -26.74 1.86 11.99
C GLN A 282 -25.68 2.82 11.41
N ILE A 283 -24.40 2.48 11.54
CA ILE A 283 -23.31 3.24 10.96
C ILE A 283 -23.11 2.79 9.51
N PRO A 284 -23.27 3.67 8.50
CA PRO A 284 -23.16 3.28 7.10
C PRO A 284 -21.70 2.93 6.77
N LEU A 285 -21.47 1.69 6.34
CA LEU A 285 -20.18 1.28 5.80
C LEU A 285 -20.16 1.49 4.29
N PHE A 286 -19.13 2.20 3.83
CA PHE A 286 -18.84 2.29 2.40
C PHE A 286 -18.30 0.94 1.91
N GLY A 287 -18.75 0.46 0.76
CA GLY A 287 -18.18 -0.72 0.09
C GLY A 287 -18.36 -2.08 0.77
N TRP A 288 -19.11 -2.17 1.86
CA TRP A 288 -19.35 -3.42 2.62
C TRP A 288 -20.25 -4.43 1.90
N ARG A 289 -21.06 -3.98 0.94
CA ARG A 289 -22.10 -4.78 0.28
C ARG A 289 -21.76 -5.10 -1.17
#